data_AF-A0A935FZJ3-F1
#
_entry.id   AF-A0A935FZJ3-F1
#
_cell.length_a   1.000
_cell.length_b   1.000
_cell.length_c   1.000
_cell.angle_alpha   90.00
_cell.angle_beta   90.00
_cell.angle_gamma   90.00
#
_symmetry.space_group_name_H-M   'P 1'
#
loop_
_entity.id
_entity.type
_entity.pdbx_description
1 polymer ?
#
loop_
_entity_poly.entity_id
_entity_poly.type
_entity_poly.pdbx_seq_one_letter_code
_entity_poly.pdbx_strand_id
1 'polypeptide(L)'
;MDELGIEKAVIGGVSLGANVALEFAHLFPARVRALVIEMPVLSASEGPARYTFVSAGKALRRFGRFLGVPAGLVRKLVATSRYPELVVLRNTVSMDLLATAALIDGIDQSPIPLHDAKVLAAIDVPTLVIGHRFDPLHHRDDAVHLAAKIPGQNSRRI
;
A
#
# COMPACT_ATOMS: atom_id res chain seq x y z
N MET A 1 -11.71 9.69 -8.76
CA MET A 1 -11.43 11.13 -8.99
C MET A 1 -12.47 11.73 -9.91
N ASP A 2 -12.73 11.11 -11.06
CA ASP A 2 -13.70 11.61 -12.04
C ASP A 2 -15.13 11.71 -11.46
N GLU A 3 -15.60 10.67 -10.75
CA GLU A 3 -16.91 10.73 -10.07
C GLU A 3 -17.03 11.84 -9.01
N LEU A 4 -15.91 12.29 -8.45
CA LEU A 4 -15.87 13.37 -7.46
C LEU A 4 -15.56 14.74 -8.09
N GLY A 5 -15.41 14.81 -9.42
CA GLY A 5 -15.00 16.03 -10.13
C GLY A 5 -13.61 16.54 -9.75
N ILE A 6 -12.73 15.66 -9.24
CA ILE A 6 -11.39 16.06 -8.79
C ILE A 6 -10.42 16.00 -9.97
N GLU A 7 -10.01 17.16 -10.46
CA GLU A 7 -9.05 17.27 -11.57
C GLU A 7 -7.62 16.92 -11.15
N LYS A 8 -7.16 17.40 -9.99
CA LYS A 8 -5.78 17.23 -9.51
C LYS A 8 -5.71 17.05 -7.99
N ALA A 9 -5.01 16.02 -7.52
CA ALA A 9 -4.92 15.72 -6.08
C ALA A 9 -3.49 15.41 -5.62
N VAL A 10 -3.27 15.53 -4.30
CA VAL A 10 -2.12 14.88 -3.65
C VAL A 10 -2.52 13.42 -3.46
N ILE A 11 -1.69 12.50 -3.97
CA ILE A 11 -1.96 11.07 -3.90
C ILE A 11 -1.00 10.46 -2.89
N GLY A 12 -1.54 9.70 -1.95
CA GLY A 12 -0.78 9.06 -0.89
C GLY A 12 -1.04 7.57 -0.84
N GLY A 13 -0.02 6.81 -0.43
CA GLY A 13 -0.11 5.36 -0.33
C GLY A 13 0.86 4.78 0.69
N VAL A 14 0.42 3.72 1.36
CA VAL A 14 1.19 2.97 2.35
C VAL A 14 1.39 1.54 1.84
N SER A 15 2.61 1.00 1.93
CA SER A 15 2.94 -0.37 1.51
C SER A 15 2.54 -0.62 0.05
N LEU A 16 1.64 -1.57 -0.23
CA LEU A 16 1.11 -1.79 -1.58
C LEU A 16 0.40 -0.55 -2.14
N GLY A 17 -0.30 0.22 -1.30
CA GLY A 17 -0.92 1.47 -1.71
C GLY A 17 0.10 2.49 -2.19
N ALA A 18 1.34 2.44 -1.69
CA ALA A 18 2.44 3.28 -2.15
C ALA A 18 2.83 2.93 -3.61
N ASN A 19 2.86 1.64 -3.95
CA ASN A 19 3.09 1.20 -5.32
C ASN A 19 1.95 1.64 -6.26
N VAL A 20 0.69 1.49 -5.82
CA VAL A 20 -0.47 1.98 -6.58
C VAL A 20 -0.41 3.49 -6.80
N ALA A 21 0.00 4.26 -5.79
CA ALA A 21 0.16 5.71 -5.90
C ALA A 21 1.24 6.11 -6.92
N LEU A 22 2.37 5.40 -6.92
CA LEU A 22 3.45 5.60 -7.88
C LEU A 22 3.04 5.23 -9.31
N GLU A 23 2.32 4.12 -9.48
CA GLU A 23 1.78 3.70 -10.79
C GLU A 23 0.74 4.70 -11.30
N PHE A 24 -0.14 5.18 -10.43
CA PHE A 24 -1.11 6.21 -10.76
C PHE A 24 -0.41 7.49 -11.23
N ALA A 25 0.65 7.92 -10.55
CA ALA A 25 1.44 9.09 -10.97
C ALA A 25 2.16 8.87 -12.31
N HIS A 26 2.61 7.66 -12.59
CA HIS A 26 3.21 7.32 -13.88
C HIS A 26 2.19 7.37 -15.03
N LEU A 27 1.01 6.77 -14.83
CA LEU A 27 -0.04 6.70 -15.86
C LEU A 27 -0.79 8.03 -16.05
N PHE A 28 -0.95 8.80 -14.97
CA PHE A 28 -1.77 10.02 -14.95
C PHE A 28 -1.03 11.20 -14.30
N PRO A 29 0.17 11.59 -14.79
CA PRO A 29 0.98 12.63 -14.17
C PRO A 29 0.24 13.99 -14.10
N ALA A 30 -0.59 14.29 -15.11
CA ALA A 30 -1.42 15.49 -15.14
C ALA A 30 -2.53 15.53 -14.08
N ARG A 31 -2.78 14.43 -13.35
CA ARG A 31 -3.77 14.33 -12.28
C ARG A 31 -3.16 14.41 -10.88
N VAL A 32 -1.84 14.46 -10.78
CA VAL A 32 -1.11 14.45 -9.50
C VAL A 32 -0.47 15.82 -9.22
N ARG A 33 -0.68 16.33 -8.00
CA ARG A 33 -0.04 17.56 -7.49
C ARG A 33 1.22 17.27 -6.69
N ALA A 34 1.21 16.20 -5.92
CA ALA A 34 2.32 15.73 -5.10
C ALA A 34 2.05 14.27 -4.67
N LEU A 35 3.09 13.60 -4.20
CA LEU A 35 3.04 12.24 -3.69
C LEU A 35 3.45 12.15 -2.21
N VAL A 36 2.77 11.26 -1.47
CA VAL A 36 3.16 10.84 -0.12
C VAL A 36 3.26 9.32 -0.10
N ILE A 37 4.49 8.83 -0.10
CA ILE A 37 4.80 7.40 -0.24
C ILE A 37 5.37 6.89 1.08
N GLU A 38 4.68 5.96 1.72
CA GLU A 38 5.12 5.35 2.97
C GLU A 38 5.42 3.87 2.76
N MET A 39 6.58 3.43 3.26
CA MET A 39 7.02 2.03 3.27
C MET A 39 6.83 1.30 1.93
N PRO A 40 7.29 1.85 0.79
CA PRO A 40 7.05 1.25 -0.52
C PRO A 40 7.66 -0.16 -0.60
N VAL A 41 7.03 -1.05 -1.36
CA VAL A 41 7.54 -2.40 -1.63
C VAL A 41 8.17 -2.40 -3.01
N LEU A 42 9.49 -2.26 -3.09
CA LEU A 42 10.25 -2.30 -4.35
C LEU A 42 11.23 -3.49 -4.30
N SER A 43 12.34 -3.43 -5.04
CA SER A 43 13.28 -4.53 -5.20
C SER A 43 13.83 -5.13 -3.90
N ALA A 44 14.08 -4.32 -2.85
CA ALA A 44 14.65 -4.85 -1.61
C ALA A 44 13.60 -5.56 -0.74
N SER A 45 12.33 -5.14 -0.82
CA SER A 45 11.23 -5.72 -0.03
C SER A 45 10.45 -6.79 -0.78
N GLU A 46 10.58 -6.90 -2.11
CA GLU A 46 9.77 -7.81 -2.94
C GLU A 46 9.78 -9.25 -2.41
N GLY A 47 10.97 -9.84 -2.19
CA GLY A 47 11.09 -11.22 -1.74
C GLY A 47 10.40 -11.47 -0.39
N PRO A 48 10.79 -10.75 0.69
CA PRO A 48 10.16 -10.86 2.00
C PRO A 48 8.65 -10.59 1.99
N ALA A 49 8.22 -9.53 1.29
CA ALA A 49 6.82 -9.16 1.19
C ALA A 49 6.03 -10.25 0.45
N ARG A 50 6.51 -10.70 -0.71
CA ARG A 50 5.86 -11.76 -1.50
C ARG A 50 5.74 -13.06 -0.72
N TYR A 51 6.81 -13.49 -0.05
CA TYR A 51 6.77 -14.66 0.82
C TYR A 51 5.69 -14.53 1.90
N THR A 52 5.62 -13.37 2.54
CA THR A 52 4.65 -13.09 3.62
C THR A 52 3.22 -13.09 3.09
N PHE A 53 2.94 -12.37 2.01
CA PHE A 53 1.61 -12.29 1.41
C PHE A 53 1.15 -13.65 0.88
N VAL A 54 1.97 -14.39 0.15
CA VAL A 54 1.62 -15.72 -0.35
C VAL A 54 1.34 -16.69 0.79
N SER A 55 2.17 -16.66 1.83
CA SER A 55 1.97 -17.49 3.04
C SER A 55 0.65 -17.14 3.73
N ALA A 56 0.37 -15.84 3.88
CA ALA A 56 -0.89 -15.35 4.45
C ALA A 56 -2.10 -15.75 3.59
N GLY A 57 -2.04 -15.59 2.27
CA GLY A 57 -3.11 -15.98 1.34
C GLY A 57 -3.42 -17.47 1.43
N LYS A 58 -2.39 -18.32 1.49
CA LYS A 58 -2.57 -19.78 1.71
C LYS A 58 -3.26 -20.08 3.05
N ALA A 59 -2.83 -19.42 4.12
CA ALA A 59 -3.45 -19.59 5.43
C ALA A 59 -4.92 -19.13 5.43
N LEU A 60 -5.22 -17.97 4.82
CA LEU A 60 -6.56 -17.44 4.69
C LEU A 60 -7.47 -18.34 3.84
N ARG A 61 -6.98 -18.94 2.76
CA ARG A 61 -7.76 -19.94 2.00
C ARG A 61 -8.04 -21.19 2.82
N ARG A 62 -7.04 -21.66 3.57
CA ARG A 62 -7.16 -22.90 4.33
C ARG A 62 -8.09 -22.76 5.52
N PHE A 63 -8.02 -21.64 6.22
CA PHE A 63 -8.69 -21.46 7.52
C PHE A 63 -9.76 -20.36 7.51
N GLY A 64 -9.79 -19.48 6.51
CA GLY A 64 -10.69 -18.31 6.49
C GLY A 64 -12.18 -18.66 6.51
N ARG A 65 -12.56 -19.81 5.94
CA ARG A 65 -13.94 -20.33 6.03
C ARG A 65 -14.35 -20.69 7.48
N PHE A 66 -13.39 -21.00 8.34
CA PHE A 66 -13.63 -21.37 9.74
C PHE A 66 -13.35 -20.22 10.72
N LEU A 67 -12.53 -19.25 10.33
CA LEU A 67 -12.09 -18.14 11.17
C LEU A 67 -12.85 -16.83 10.89
N GLY A 68 -13.64 -16.76 9.81
CA GLY A 68 -14.40 -15.56 9.46
C GLY A 68 -15.47 -15.24 10.50
N VAL A 69 -15.51 -13.99 10.96
CA VAL A 69 -16.62 -13.49 11.76
C VAL A 69 -17.70 -12.95 10.81
N PRO A 70 -18.99 -13.29 11.00
CA PRO A 70 -20.05 -12.73 10.16
C PRO A 70 -20.01 -11.19 10.19
N ALA A 71 -19.90 -10.56 9.02
CA ALA A 71 -19.78 -9.10 8.91
C ALA A 71 -20.92 -8.35 9.63
N GLY A 72 -22.13 -8.93 9.67
CA GLY A 72 -23.27 -8.38 10.39
C GLY A 72 -23.13 -8.34 11.91
N LEU A 73 -22.27 -9.19 12.50
CA LEU A 73 -21.97 -9.18 13.93
C LEU A 73 -20.96 -8.07 14.27
N VAL A 74 -19.98 -7.85 13.40
CA VAL A 74 -18.95 -6.81 13.56
C VAL A 74 -19.50 -5.42 13.28
N ARG A 75 -20.43 -5.27 12.32
CA ARG A 75 -21.04 -3.99 11.95
C ARG A 75 -21.93 -3.40 13.05
N LYS A 76 -22.34 -4.20 14.04
CA LYS A 76 -23.05 -3.76 15.25
C LYS A 76 -22.12 -3.17 16.31
N LEU A 77 -20.80 -3.38 16.21
CA LEU A 77 -19.83 -2.75 17.08
C LEU A 77 -19.64 -1.30 16.63
N VAL A 78 -20.23 -0.37 17.38
CA VAL A 78 -20.02 1.07 17.20
C VAL A 78 -18.58 1.38 17.62
N ALA A 79 -17.64 1.32 16.67
CA ALA A 79 -16.32 1.89 16.89
C ALA A 79 -16.46 3.41 16.83
N THR A 80 -16.45 4.05 18.00
CA THR A 80 -16.35 5.49 18.11
C THR A 80 -14.95 5.94 17.67
N SER A 81 -14.84 7.06 16.94
CA SER A 81 -13.57 7.55 16.38
C SER A 81 -12.53 7.98 17.42
N ARG A 82 -12.83 7.81 18.71
CA ARG A 82 -11.96 8.20 19.83
C ARG A 82 -10.76 7.27 20.01
N TYR A 83 -10.84 6.06 19.48
CA TYR A 83 -9.83 5.01 19.60
C TYR A 83 -9.52 4.43 18.20
N PRO A 84 -8.61 5.03 17.44
CA PRO A 84 -8.25 4.60 16.08
C PRO A 84 -7.88 3.12 15.98
N GLU A 85 -7.23 2.57 17.00
CA GLU A 85 -6.86 1.16 17.11
C GLU A 85 -8.08 0.23 17.13
N LEU A 86 -9.18 0.64 17.76
CA LEU A 86 -10.43 -0.13 17.76
C LEU A 86 -11.11 -0.08 16.39
N VAL A 87 -10.97 1.03 15.66
CA VAL A 87 -11.46 1.15 14.29
C VAL A 87 -10.67 0.21 13.37
N VAL A 88 -9.34 0.17 13.50
CA VAL A 88 -8.46 -0.75 12.75
C VAL A 88 -8.82 -2.19 13.06
N LEU A 89 -8.88 -2.57 14.35
CA LEU A 89 -9.24 -3.92 14.77
C LEU A 89 -10.61 -4.35 14.22
N ARG A 90 -11.63 -3.49 14.35
CA ARG A 90 -12.96 -3.76 13.79
C ARG A 90 -12.89 -3.98 12.29
N ASN A 91 -12.22 -3.09 11.56
CA ASN A 91 -12.09 -3.19 10.12
C ASN A 91 -11.42 -4.52 9.72
N THR A 92 -10.32 -4.88 10.38
CA THR A 92 -9.61 -6.16 10.16
C THR A 92 -10.51 -7.36 10.42
N VAL A 93 -11.24 -7.40 11.53
CA VAL A 93 -12.14 -8.52 11.87
C VAL A 93 -13.36 -8.60 10.92
N SER A 94 -13.77 -7.47 10.34
CA SER A 94 -14.86 -7.41 9.37
C SER A 94 -14.46 -7.81 7.94
N MET A 95 -13.17 -8.02 7.67
CA MET A 95 -12.72 -8.38 6.33
C MET A 95 -13.24 -9.76 5.93
N ASP A 96 -13.72 -9.88 4.70
CA ASP A 96 -13.95 -11.19 4.10
C ASP A 96 -12.60 -11.84 3.83
N LEU A 97 -12.28 -12.88 4.59
CA LEU A 97 -10.99 -13.57 4.53
C LEU A 97 -10.76 -14.26 3.18
N LEU A 98 -11.81 -14.72 2.50
CA LEU A 98 -11.69 -15.34 1.18
C LEU A 98 -11.49 -14.28 0.10
N ALA A 99 -12.22 -13.18 0.17
CA ALA A 99 -12.00 -12.03 -0.73
C ALA A 99 -10.59 -11.45 -0.55
N THR A 100 -10.11 -11.37 0.69
CA THR A 100 -8.75 -10.94 1.02
C THR A 100 -7.72 -11.89 0.43
N ALA A 101 -7.95 -13.21 0.52
CA ALA A 101 -7.06 -14.19 -0.09
C ALA A 101 -7.02 -14.09 -1.62
N ALA A 102 -8.16 -13.83 -2.26
CA ALA A 102 -8.23 -13.62 -3.71
C ALA A 102 -7.50 -12.33 -4.13
N LEU A 103 -7.61 -11.26 -3.35
CA LEU A 103 -6.86 -10.02 -3.56
C LEU A 103 -5.35 -10.26 -3.45
N ILE A 104 -4.90 -11.03 -2.45
CA ILE A 104 -3.50 -11.43 -2.31
C ILE A 104 -3.01 -12.23 -3.52
N ASP A 105 -3.81 -13.17 -4.04
CA ASP A 105 -3.44 -13.93 -5.24
C ASP A 105 -3.33 -13.02 -6.47
N GLY A 106 -4.24 -12.05 -6.61
CA GLY A 106 -4.17 -11.04 -7.66
C GLY A 106 -2.90 -10.20 -7.60
N ILE A 107 -2.49 -9.79 -6.39
CA ILE A 107 -1.24 -9.05 -6.18
C ILE A 107 -0.02 -9.90 -6.54
N ASP A 108 0.01 -11.17 -6.14
CA ASP A 108 1.13 -12.08 -6.45
C ASP A 108 1.29 -12.33 -7.96
N GLN A 109 0.18 -12.36 -8.69
CA GLN A 109 0.17 -12.55 -10.14
C GLN A 109 0.38 -11.26 -10.94
N SER A 110 0.23 -10.09 -10.30
CA SER A 110 0.44 -8.82 -10.97
C SER A 110 1.93 -8.53 -11.06
N PRO A 111 2.45 -8.09 -12.23
CA PRO A 111 3.80 -7.57 -12.30
C PRO A 111 3.89 -6.34 -11.38
N ILE A 112 4.84 -6.31 -10.46
CA ILE A 112 5.11 -5.10 -9.66
C ILE A 112 5.73 -4.08 -10.63
N PRO A 113 5.01 -3.02 -11.04
CA PRO A 113 5.39 -2.26 -12.24
C PRO A 113 6.57 -1.30 -12.02
N LEU A 114 7.09 -1.18 -10.79
CA LEU A 114 7.92 -0.03 -10.37
C LEU A 114 9.37 -0.37 -10.00
N HIS A 115 9.93 -1.43 -10.59
CA HIS A 115 11.36 -1.73 -10.48
C HIS A 115 12.21 -0.97 -11.52
N ASP A 116 11.58 -0.40 -12.54
CA ASP A 116 12.29 0.32 -13.60
C ASP A 116 12.65 1.74 -13.14
N ALA A 117 13.95 1.98 -12.96
CA ALA A 117 14.49 3.29 -12.61
C ALA A 117 14.10 4.40 -13.62
N LYS A 118 13.84 4.07 -14.89
CA LYS A 118 13.37 5.04 -15.89
C LYS A 118 11.93 5.49 -15.64
N VAL A 119 11.08 4.56 -15.19
CA VAL A 119 9.68 4.85 -14.84
C VAL A 119 9.65 5.78 -13.62
N LEU A 120 10.45 5.49 -12.59
CA LEU A 120 10.55 6.33 -11.40
C LEU A 120 11.13 7.72 -11.70
N ALA A 121 12.12 7.80 -12.61
CA ALA A 121 12.71 9.08 -13.02
C ALA A 121 11.75 9.96 -13.83
N ALA A 122 10.68 9.40 -14.42
CA ALA A 122 9.66 10.16 -15.13
C ALA A 122 8.62 10.82 -14.20
N ILE A 123 8.65 10.50 -12.90
CA ILE A 123 7.78 11.13 -11.90
C ILE A 123 8.38 12.48 -11.50
N ASP A 124 7.82 13.58 -12.03
CA ASP A 124 8.33 14.95 -11.86
C ASP A 124 7.46 15.81 -10.91
N VAL A 125 6.82 15.17 -9.93
CA VAL A 125 6.00 15.87 -8.92
C VAL A 125 6.68 15.85 -7.55
N PRO A 126 6.47 16.88 -6.71
CA PRO A 126 6.98 16.88 -5.34
C PRO A 126 6.57 15.60 -4.61
N THR A 127 7.55 14.89 -4.06
CA THR A 127 7.32 13.59 -3.43
C THR A 127 7.94 13.54 -2.04
N LEU A 128 7.14 13.18 -1.05
CA LEU A 128 7.59 12.81 0.29
C LEU A 128 7.67 11.29 0.39
N VAL A 129 8.84 10.76 0.74
CA VAL A 129 9.03 9.32 1.00
C VAL A 129 9.31 9.10 2.48
N ILE A 130 8.52 8.24 3.10
CA ILE A 130 8.61 7.83 4.50
C ILE A 130 9.07 6.37 4.53
N GLY A 131 10.23 6.10 5.12
CA GLY A 131 10.79 4.76 5.26
C GLY A 131 11.00 4.40 6.72
N HIS A 132 10.72 3.16 7.10
CA HIS A 132 10.79 2.71 8.48
C HIS A 132 12.10 2.01 8.79
N ARG A 133 12.72 2.32 9.94
CA ARG A 133 14.05 1.81 10.30
C ARG A 133 14.03 0.35 10.77
N PHE A 134 12.93 -0.09 11.37
CA PHE A 134 12.79 -1.40 12.00
C PHE A 134 11.58 -2.15 11.42
N ASP A 135 11.50 -2.21 10.10
CA ASP A 135 10.47 -2.94 9.37
C ASP A 135 11.12 -4.04 8.51
N PRO A 136 11.01 -5.32 8.91
CA PRO A 136 11.59 -6.43 8.15
C PRO A 136 10.78 -6.79 6.90
N LEU A 137 9.55 -6.29 6.75
CA LEU A 137 8.72 -6.49 5.57
C LEU A 137 8.94 -5.39 4.54
N HIS A 138 9.25 -4.17 4.99
CA HIS A 138 9.51 -3.00 4.14
C HIS A 138 10.91 -2.48 4.39
N HIS A 139 11.88 -3.06 3.68
CA HIS A 139 13.27 -2.67 3.78
C HIS A 139 13.43 -1.18 3.46
N ARG A 140 14.05 -0.45 4.40
CA ARG A 140 14.32 0.99 4.27
C ARG A 140 15.03 1.35 2.95
N ASP A 141 15.81 0.42 2.40
CA ASP A 141 16.54 0.62 1.15
C ASP A 141 15.61 0.95 -0.02
N ASP A 142 14.36 0.49 -0.02
CA ASP A 142 13.37 0.87 -1.04
C ASP A 142 12.99 2.34 -0.94
N ALA A 143 12.74 2.84 0.27
CA ALA A 143 12.46 4.26 0.49
C ALA A 143 13.67 5.15 0.13
N VAL A 144 14.89 4.71 0.46
CA VAL A 144 16.12 5.42 0.11
C VAL A 144 16.34 5.43 -1.40
N HIS A 145 16.15 4.28 -2.05
CA HIS A 145 16.28 4.15 -3.50
C HIS A 145 15.29 5.04 -4.22
N LEU A 146 14.02 5.03 -3.79
CA LEU A 146 12.97 5.87 -4.36
C LEU A 146 13.28 7.36 -4.18
N ALA A 147 13.71 7.77 -2.99
CA ALA A 147 14.08 9.15 -2.71
C ALA A 147 15.27 9.65 -3.54
N ALA A 148 16.19 8.77 -3.90
CA ALA A 148 17.33 9.11 -4.75
C ALA A 148 16.98 9.21 -6.25
N LYS A 149 15.84 8.64 -6.68
CA LYS A 149 15.46 8.53 -8.09
C LYS A 149 14.42 9.55 -8.55
N ILE A 150 13.59 10.06 -7.65
CA ILE A 150 12.60 11.09 -7.98
C ILE A 150 13.24 12.47 -7.86
N PRO A 151 13.21 13.32 -8.91
CA PRO A 151 13.71 14.70 -8.87
C PRO A 151 13.01 15.56 -7.79
N GLY A 152 13.75 16.45 -7.11
CA GLY A 152 13.16 17.50 -6.25
C GLY A 152 12.81 17.11 -4.80
N GLN A 153 13.39 16.03 -4.25
CA GLN A 153 13.00 15.49 -2.95
C GLN A 153 13.44 16.30 -1.71
N ASN A 154 12.48 16.55 -0.82
CA ASN A 154 12.71 16.83 0.60
C ASN A 154 12.52 15.52 1.39
N SER A 155 13.57 14.68 1.46
CA SER A 155 13.52 13.48 2.31
C SER A 155 13.53 13.90 3.80
N ARG A 156 12.44 13.65 4.53
CA ARG A 156 12.41 13.83 5.99
C ARG A 156 12.56 12.49 6.68
N ARG A 157 13.54 12.42 7.60
CA ARG A 157 13.78 11.27 8.47
C ARG A 157 12.70 11.29 9.55
N ILE A 158 11.93 10.22 9.67
CA ILE A 158 11.09 9.92 10.85
C ILE A 158 11.49 8.53 11.33
#